data_AF-A0A1F9UEU0-F1
#
_entry.id   AF-A0A1F9UEU0-F1
#
_cell.length_a   1.000
_cell.length_b   1.000
_cell.length_c   1.000
_cell.angle_alpha   90.00
_cell.angle_beta   90.00
_cell.angle_gamma   90.00
#
_symmetry.space_group_name_H-M   'P 1'
#
loop_
_entity.id
_entity.type
_entity.pdbx_description
1 polymer ?
#
loop_
_entity_poly.entity_id
_entity_poly.type
_entity_poly.pdbx_seq_one_letter_code
_entity_poly.pdbx_strand_id
1 'polypeptide(L)'
;MKESPWVAVCLAFVFGVWGLSWGLPSKERADLFLKPDLRTPEFFLRVEKNRDDIYDKISLNPISHYGRMARAGKSYTDTSFNLLSVYSSFLVRTHHGDEQQALVMLFRLNPRQGKWYPYTFQYGGAYIYPLAAALKGLQLAGLIKLVPQASFYYAHPDEIANVYRAVRGWSVLAMMLSIFPLFYLGRRLVGHQAAFWASCFYALTPACLGTAKLAKPHVWAAAWMLSSLYFCLRAREEPRLRPLALAAGEARRRLEQTGYARIQAFSESPLQKMGFSDPFTTGNFPLEIYAR
;
A
#
# COMPACT_ATOMS: atom_id res chain seq x y z
N MET A 1 22.70 -27.64 18.05
CA MET A 1 22.18 -26.25 18.02
C MET A 1 20.68 -26.32 18.25
N LYS A 2 20.12 -25.60 19.24
CA LYS A 2 18.65 -25.55 19.40
C LYS A 2 18.09 -24.81 18.19
N GLU A 3 17.33 -25.49 17.33
CA GLU A 3 16.75 -24.87 16.13
C GLU A 3 15.85 -23.71 16.59
N SER A 4 16.07 -22.54 16.02
CA SER A 4 15.48 -21.29 16.49
C SER A 4 14.97 -20.51 15.28
N PRO A 5 13.84 -19.78 15.40
CA PRO A 5 13.30 -19.00 14.28
C PRO A 5 14.29 -17.92 13.80
N TRP A 6 15.30 -17.58 14.61
CA TRP A 6 16.31 -16.58 14.27
C TRP A 6 17.04 -16.86 12.95
N VAL A 7 17.30 -18.12 12.59
CA VAL A 7 17.92 -18.43 11.29
C VAL A 7 17.01 -17.98 10.15
N ALA A 8 15.72 -18.34 10.20
CA ALA A 8 14.74 -17.90 9.21
C ALA A 8 14.56 -16.37 9.20
N VAL A 9 14.58 -15.72 10.37
CA VAL A 9 14.52 -14.25 10.47
C VAL A 9 15.74 -13.59 9.81
N CYS A 10 16.95 -14.12 10.06
CA CYS A 10 18.17 -13.64 9.40
C CYS A 10 18.10 -13.83 7.88
N LEU A 11 17.61 -14.97 7.40
CA LEU A 11 17.40 -15.21 5.98
C LEU A 11 16.41 -14.18 5.40
N ALA A 12 15.25 -13.98 6.03
CA ALA A 12 14.28 -12.98 5.58
C ALA A 12 14.84 -11.56 5.58
N PHE A 13 15.66 -11.20 6.57
CA PHE A 13 16.34 -9.90 6.60
C PHE A 13 17.33 -9.76 5.45
N VAL A 14 18.27 -10.69 5.30
CA VAL A 14 19.32 -10.63 4.27
C VAL A 14 18.69 -10.60 2.87
N PHE A 15 17.80 -11.55 2.57
CA PHE A 15 17.18 -11.64 1.25
C PHE A 15 16.11 -10.57 1.01
N GLY A 16 15.44 -10.10 2.07
CA GLY A 16 14.45 -9.03 2.00
C GLY A 16 15.08 -7.66 1.75
N VAL A 17 16.17 -7.34 2.44
CA VAL A 17 16.90 -6.07 2.25
C VAL A 17 17.72 -6.08 0.96
N TRP A 18 18.22 -7.24 0.52
CA TRP A 18 18.95 -7.33 -0.72
C TRP A 18 18.07 -6.92 -1.92
N GLY A 19 18.53 -5.91 -2.68
CA GLY A 19 17.79 -5.39 -3.82
C GLY A 19 16.57 -4.53 -3.47
N LEU A 20 16.44 -4.05 -2.23
CA LEU A 20 15.33 -3.17 -1.83
C LEU A 20 15.27 -1.87 -2.65
N SER A 21 16.40 -1.45 -3.22
CA SER A 21 16.53 -0.27 -4.10
C SER A 21 16.14 -0.54 -5.56
N TRP A 22 15.82 -1.78 -5.93
CA TRP A 22 15.56 -2.14 -7.32
C TRP A 22 14.33 -1.44 -7.88
N GLY A 23 14.45 -0.85 -9.07
CA GLY A 23 13.36 -0.18 -9.77
C GLY A 23 12.85 1.09 -9.09
N LEU A 24 13.62 1.70 -8.18
CA LEU A 24 13.27 2.99 -7.57
C LEU A 24 13.59 4.16 -8.50
N PRO A 25 12.94 5.32 -8.31
CA PRO A 25 13.41 6.57 -8.91
C PRO A 25 14.87 6.83 -8.57
N SER A 26 15.61 7.43 -9.50
CA SER A 26 16.97 7.87 -9.26
C SER A 26 17.31 9.06 -10.16
N LYS A 27 18.36 9.79 -9.79
CA LYS A 27 18.85 10.89 -10.61
C LYS A 27 19.31 10.40 -11.98
N GLU A 28 20.01 9.28 -12.06
CA GLU A 28 20.49 8.69 -13.32
C GLU A 28 19.32 8.37 -14.24
N ARG A 29 18.24 7.79 -13.70
CA ARG A 29 17.02 7.51 -14.48
C ARG A 29 16.37 8.79 -14.98
N ALA A 30 16.28 9.83 -14.13
CA ALA A 30 15.74 11.12 -14.53
C ALA A 30 16.61 11.76 -15.63
N ASP A 31 17.93 11.64 -15.51
CA ASP A 31 18.90 12.25 -16.41
C ASP A 31 18.88 11.63 -17.82
N LEU A 32 18.52 10.35 -17.94
CA LEU A 32 18.33 9.67 -19.22
C LEU A 32 17.09 10.15 -19.99
N PHE A 33 16.06 10.63 -19.28
CA PHE A 33 14.76 10.96 -19.87
C PHE A 33 14.53 12.46 -20.03
N LEU A 34 15.01 13.27 -19.08
CA LEU A 34 14.83 14.72 -19.08
C LEU A 34 16.06 15.41 -19.65
N LYS A 35 15.85 16.20 -20.70
CA LYS A 35 16.89 17.11 -21.20
C LYS A 35 17.27 18.14 -20.12
N PRO A 36 18.54 18.59 -20.06
CA PRO A 36 19.00 19.52 -19.02
C PRO A 36 18.21 20.83 -18.94
N ASP A 37 17.73 21.37 -20.06
CA ASP A 37 16.92 22.58 -20.17
C ASP A 37 15.53 22.44 -19.54
N LEU A 38 15.03 21.22 -19.38
CA LEU A 38 13.76 20.94 -18.71
C LEU A 38 13.92 20.72 -17.20
N ARG A 39 15.15 20.66 -16.67
CA ARG A 39 15.40 20.41 -15.23
C ARG A 39 15.35 21.69 -14.40
N THR A 40 14.36 22.54 -14.66
CA THR A 40 14.19 23.81 -13.94
C THR A 40 13.08 23.72 -12.89
N PRO A 41 13.14 24.54 -11.81
CA PRO A 41 12.07 24.62 -10.83
C PRO A 41 10.70 24.92 -11.44
N GLU A 42 10.64 25.79 -12.45
CA GLU A 42 9.41 26.18 -13.14
C GLU A 42 8.78 25.01 -13.88
N PHE A 43 9.60 24.17 -14.52
CA PHE A 43 9.12 22.96 -15.17
C PHE A 43 8.52 21.98 -14.15
N PHE A 44 9.21 21.72 -13.04
CA PHE A 44 8.71 20.81 -12.01
C PHE A 44 7.43 21.31 -11.35
N LEU A 45 7.28 22.62 -11.14
CA LEU A 45 6.04 23.23 -10.68
C LEU A 45 4.90 23.07 -11.68
N ARG A 46 5.17 23.18 -12.99
CA ARG A 46 4.16 22.92 -14.03
C ARG A 46 3.72 21.45 -14.04
N VAL A 47 4.66 20.52 -13.86
CA VAL A 47 4.36 19.08 -13.73
C VAL A 47 3.50 18.79 -12.49
N GLU A 48 3.83 19.41 -11.35
CA GLU A 48 3.04 19.30 -10.12
C GLU A 48 1.63 19.84 -10.29
N LYS A 49 1.49 21.06 -10.83
CA LYS A 49 0.18 21.67 -11.07
C LYS A 49 -0.69 20.80 -11.98
N ASN A 50 -0.13 20.28 -13.08
CA ASN A 50 -0.86 19.38 -13.96
C ASN A 50 -1.30 18.09 -13.24
N ARG A 51 -0.46 17.55 -12.36
CA ARG A 51 -0.80 16.38 -11.53
C ARG A 51 -1.98 16.71 -10.60
N ASP A 52 -1.92 17.84 -9.91
CA ASP A 52 -2.96 18.25 -8.95
C ASP A 52 -4.28 18.53 -9.67
N ASP A 53 -4.25 19.24 -10.81
CA ASP A 53 -5.42 19.46 -11.67
C ASP A 53 -6.07 18.13 -12.09
N ILE A 54 -5.27 17.10 -12.39
CA ILE A 54 -5.76 15.76 -12.71
C ILE A 54 -6.41 15.11 -11.49
N TYR A 55 -5.77 15.11 -10.32
CA TYR A 55 -6.34 14.52 -9.11
C TYR A 55 -7.63 15.22 -8.67
N ASP A 56 -7.72 16.54 -8.84
CA ASP A 56 -8.92 17.32 -8.56
C ASP A 56 -10.06 16.97 -9.53
N LYS A 57 -9.77 16.84 -10.84
CA LYS A 57 -10.76 16.47 -11.87
C LYS A 57 -11.25 15.03 -11.77
N ILE A 58 -10.34 14.12 -11.41
CA ILE A 58 -10.65 12.68 -11.34
C ILE A 58 -11.55 12.36 -10.13
N SER A 59 -11.58 13.25 -9.13
CA SER A 59 -12.21 13.03 -7.82
C SER A 59 -11.77 11.70 -7.18
N LEU A 60 -12.38 11.31 -6.05
CA LEU A 60 -11.93 10.13 -5.28
C LEU A 60 -12.06 8.79 -6.02
N ASN A 61 -12.68 8.76 -7.20
CA ASN A 61 -12.95 7.52 -7.92
C ASN A 61 -12.55 7.62 -9.41
N PRO A 62 -11.30 7.21 -9.75
CA PRO A 62 -10.83 7.22 -11.12
C PRO A 62 -11.66 6.39 -12.08
N ILE A 63 -12.16 5.23 -11.63
CA ILE A 63 -13.02 4.36 -12.44
C ILE A 63 -14.31 5.10 -12.81
N SER A 64 -14.90 5.83 -11.87
CA SER A 64 -16.09 6.64 -12.13
C SER A 64 -15.79 7.79 -13.11
N HIS A 65 -14.59 8.36 -13.06
CA HIS A 65 -14.18 9.41 -14.00
C HIS A 65 -14.05 8.85 -15.43
N TYR A 66 -13.40 7.70 -15.60
CA TYR A 66 -13.29 7.04 -16.90
C TYR A 66 -14.66 6.63 -17.45
N GLY A 67 -15.52 6.05 -16.61
CA GLY A 67 -16.90 5.74 -17.00
C GLY A 67 -17.68 6.98 -17.43
N ARG A 68 -17.52 8.11 -16.74
CA ARG A 68 -18.13 9.40 -17.12
C ARG A 68 -17.59 9.92 -18.45
N MET A 69 -16.28 9.84 -18.69
CA MET A 69 -15.65 10.33 -19.92
C MET A 69 -16.03 9.49 -21.13
N ALA A 70 -16.01 8.16 -20.99
CA ALA A 70 -16.45 7.24 -22.04
C ALA A 70 -17.93 7.47 -22.41
N ARG A 71 -18.80 7.66 -21.40
CA ARG A 71 -20.22 8.02 -21.63
C ARG A 71 -20.40 9.39 -22.28
N ALA A 72 -19.49 10.33 -22.05
CA ALA A 72 -19.50 11.65 -22.68
C ALA A 72 -18.94 11.63 -24.11
N GLY A 73 -18.63 10.47 -24.68
CA GLY A 73 -18.04 10.34 -26.02
C GLY A 73 -16.63 10.92 -26.13
N LYS A 74 -15.97 11.20 -25.00
CA LYS A 74 -14.62 11.73 -24.97
C LYS A 74 -13.61 10.60 -25.07
N SER A 75 -12.67 10.74 -25.99
CA SER A 75 -11.58 9.80 -26.15
C SER A 75 -10.55 9.96 -25.02
N TYR A 76 -9.79 8.91 -24.76
CA TYR A 76 -8.62 8.95 -23.87
C TYR A 76 -7.62 10.07 -24.25
N THR A 77 -7.56 10.42 -25.54
CA THR A 77 -6.75 11.51 -26.08
C THR A 77 -7.26 12.90 -25.69
N ASP A 78 -8.57 13.07 -25.43
CA ASP A 78 -9.16 14.35 -25.03
C ASP A 78 -8.92 14.65 -23.55
N THR A 79 -8.67 13.62 -22.74
CA THR A 79 -8.46 13.72 -21.30
C THR A 79 -7.02 14.03 -20.93
N SER A 80 -6.51 15.23 -21.23
CA SER A 80 -5.32 15.82 -20.57
C SER A 80 -4.14 14.85 -20.31
N PHE A 81 -3.94 13.85 -21.19
CA PHE A 81 -2.81 12.94 -21.11
C PHE A 81 -1.64 13.64 -21.80
N ASN A 82 -1.27 14.77 -21.20
CA ASN A 82 -0.15 15.58 -21.65
C ASN A 82 1.14 14.87 -21.23
N LEU A 83 2.21 15.08 -22.00
CA LEU A 83 3.58 14.72 -21.64
C LEU A 83 3.92 15.06 -20.16
N LEU A 84 3.36 16.13 -19.59
CA LEU A 84 3.51 16.46 -18.16
C LEU A 84 3.08 15.33 -17.21
N SER A 85 1.99 14.61 -17.52
CA SER A 85 1.52 13.47 -16.73
C SER A 85 2.47 12.27 -16.82
N VAL A 86 3.08 12.09 -17.99
CA VAL A 86 4.11 11.08 -18.24
C VAL A 86 5.36 11.43 -17.44
N TYR A 87 5.82 12.69 -17.45
CA TYR A 87 6.94 13.15 -16.65
C TYR A 87 6.69 12.95 -15.15
N SER A 88 5.53 13.35 -14.63
CA SER A 88 5.17 13.12 -13.22
C SER A 88 5.29 11.64 -12.86
N SER A 89 4.67 10.76 -13.65
CA SER A 89 4.69 9.32 -13.42
C SER A 89 6.10 8.75 -13.50
N PHE A 90 6.88 9.12 -14.50
CA PHE A 90 8.23 8.59 -14.71
C PHE A 90 9.19 9.01 -13.60
N LEU A 91 9.09 10.25 -13.11
CA LEU A 91 10.00 10.82 -12.13
C LEU A 91 9.83 10.26 -10.73
N VAL A 92 8.60 9.96 -10.29
CA VAL A 92 8.36 9.52 -8.90
C VAL A 92 7.87 8.09 -8.77
N ARG A 93 7.40 7.43 -9.84
CA ARG A 93 6.95 6.04 -9.71
C ARG A 93 8.11 5.07 -9.75
N THR A 94 8.00 4.06 -8.91
CA THR A 94 8.79 2.84 -9.05
C THR A 94 8.37 2.06 -10.29
N HIS A 95 9.16 1.04 -10.64
CA HIS A 95 8.78 0.06 -11.67
C HIS A 95 7.44 -0.63 -11.38
N HIS A 96 7.06 -0.74 -10.10
CA HIS A 96 5.76 -1.29 -9.69
C HIS A 96 4.77 -0.16 -9.39
N GLY A 97 4.01 0.25 -10.42
CA GLY A 97 3.12 1.42 -10.34
C GLY A 97 2.14 1.44 -9.15
N ASP A 98 1.72 0.28 -8.66
CA ASP A 98 0.80 0.17 -7.52
C ASP A 98 1.41 0.64 -6.18
N GLU A 99 2.74 0.65 -6.04
CA GLU A 99 3.40 1.07 -4.80
C GLU A 99 3.11 2.53 -4.44
N GLN A 100 2.80 3.35 -5.45
CA GLN A 100 2.42 4.75 -5.25
C GLN A 100 1.12 4.89 -4.44
N GLN A 101 0.21 3.91 -4.46
CA GLN A 101 -1.06 3.99 -3.73
C GLN A 101 -0.86 4.17 -2.23
N ALA A 102 0.10 3.45 -1.64
CA ALA A 102 0.43 3.59 -0.23
C ALA A 102 0.92 5.01 0.09
N LEU A 103 1.78 5.58 -0.76
CA LEU A 103 2.28 6.95 -0.56
C LEU A 103 1.18 8.00 -0.74
N VAL A 104 0.29 7.84 -1.72
CA VAL A 104 -0.85 8.75 -1.91
C VAL A 104 -1.74 8.77 -0.68
N MET A 105 -2.03 7.60 -0.08
CA MET A 105 -2.78 7.51 1.17
C MET A 105 -2.06 8.24 2.31
N LEU A 106 -0.74 8.06 2.43
CA LEU A 106 0.08 8.67 3.47
C LEU A 106 0.17 10.20 3.33
N PHE A 107 0.39 10.72 2.12
CA PHE A 107 0.51 12.16 1.88
C PHE A 107 -0.82 12.91 2.11
N ARG A 108 -1.95 12.21 2.09
CA ARG A 108 -3.26 12.79 2.43
C ARG A 108 -3.50 12.90 3.94
N LEU A 109 -2.71 12.20 4.76
CA LEU A 109 -2.79 12.32 6.21
C LEU A 109 -2.20 13.67 6.61
N ASN A 110 -3.01 14.50 7.28
CA ASN A 110 -2.55 15.72 7.91
C ASN A 110 -3.07 15.79 9.36
N PRO A 111 -2.41 15.08 10.30
CA PRO A 111 -2.78 15.09 11.71
C PRO A 111 -2.82 16.48 12.35
N ARG A 112 -1.95 17.40 11.90
CA ARG A 112 -1.89 18.78 12.42
C ARG A 112 -3.17 19.56 12.11
N GLN A 113 -3.85 19.24 11.01
CA GLN A 113 -5.14 19.83 10.63
C GLN A 113 -6.33 18.95 11.04
N GLY A 114 -6.12 17.93 11.88
CA GLY A 114 -7.17 16.97 12.25
C GLY A 114 -7.62 16.05 11.10
N LYS A 115 -6.92 16.04 9.96
CA LYS A 115 -7.25 15.22 8.79
C LYS A 115 -6.56 13.85 8.92
N TRP A 116 -7.22 12.94 9.62
CA TRP A 116 -6.76 11.56 9.82
C TRP A 116 -7.22 10.60 8.72
N TYR A 117 -8.07 11.06 7.80
CA TYR A 117 -8.73 10.22 6.82
C TYR A 117 -7.89 10.11 5.53
N PRO A 118 -7.41 8.90 5.15
CA PRO A 118 -6.56 8.73 3.96
C PRO A 118 -7.36 8.77 2.64
N TYR A 119 -8.69 8.96 2.71
CA TYR A 119 -9.64 8.98 1.61
C TYR A 119 -9.82 7.68 0.82
N THR A 120 -8.86 6.77 0.86
CA THR A 120 -8.96 5.44 0.23
C THR A 120 -8.53 4.38 1.25
N PHE A 121 -9.36 3.36 1.47
CA PHE A 121 -9.12 2.30 2.47
C PHE A 121 -8.63 0.98 1.90
N GLN A 122 -8.15 0.97 0.65
CA GLN A 122 -7.75 -0.27 -0.02
C GLN A 122 -6.75 -1.11 0.80
N TYR A 123 -5.87 -0.45 1.58
CA TYR A 123 -4.86 -1.14 2.41
C TYR A 123 -5.20 -1.20 3.91
N GLY A 124 -6.35 -0.66 4.32
CA GLY A 124 -6.80 -0.66 5.72
C GLY A 124 -5.98 0.22 6.68
N GLY A 125 -6.63 0.71 7.74
CA GLY A 125 -5.98 1.58 8.72
C GLY A 125 -4.87 0.88 9.53
N ALA A 126 -5.02 -0.43 9.77
CA ALA A 126 -4.03 -1.23 10.50
C ALA A 126 -2.66 -1.32 9.80
N TYR A 127 -2.59 -1.02 8.51
CA TYR A 127 -1.33 -0.90 7.76
C TYR A 127 -0.90 0.56 7.65
N ILE A 128 -1.80 1.46 7.22
CA ILE A 128 -1.47 2.85 6.89
C ILE A 128 -1.04 3.68 8.10
N TYR A 129 -1.71 3.57 9.26
CA TYR A 129 -1.36 4.40 10.42
C TYR A 129 -0.02 3.99 11.06
N PRO A 130 0.27 2.70 11.29
CA PRO A 130 1.59 2.29 11.77
C PRO A 130 2.71 2.66 10.79
N LEU A 131 2.46 2.50 9.48
CA LEU A 131 3.42 2.92 8.46
C LEU A 131 3.68 4.44 8.51
N ALA A 132 2.64 5.27 8.65
CA ALA A 132 2.79 6.72 8.80
C ALA A 132 3.62 7.08 10.03
N ALA A 133 3.36 6.42 11.16
CA ALA A 133 4.12 6.61 12.39
C ALA A 133 5.60 6.20 12.22
N ALA A 134 5.86 5.06 11.56
CA ALA A 134 7.21 4.60 11.26
C ALA A 134 7.98 5.59 10.37
N LEU A 135 7.37 6.05 9.28
CA LEU A 135 7.97 7.05 8.40
C LEU A 135 8.22 8.37 9.13
N LYS A 136 7.31 8.81 10.00
CA LYS A 136 7.52 10.00 10.82
C LYS A 136 8.70 9.83 11.78
N GLY A 137 8.84 8.66 12.40
CA GLY A 137 10.00 8.32 13.22
C GLY A 137 11.31 8.39 12.44
N LEU A 138 11.35 7.83 11.23
CA LEU A 138 12.51 7.90 10.33
C LEU A 138 12.84 9.33 9.91
N GLN A 139 11.82 10.17 9.68
CA GLN A 139 12.01 11.59 9.41
C GLN A 139 12.63 12.32 10.61
N LEU A 140 12.12 12.07 11.82
CA LEU A 140 12.66 12.68 13.05
C LEU A 140 14.10 12.24 13.33
N ALA A 141 14.45 11.01 12.95
CA ALA A 141 15.82 10.50 13.01
C ALA A 141 16.74 11.05 11.90
N GLY A 142 16.22 11.87 10.98
CA GLY A 142 17.00 12.41 9.85
C GLY A 142 17.33 11.40 8.75
N LEU A 143 16.73 10.22 8.77
CA LEU A 143 17.01 9.13 7.81
C LEU A 143 16.28 9.31 6.47
N ILE A 144 15.14 10.00 6.48
CA ILE A 144 14.36 10.32 5.27
C ILE A 144 13.83 11.75 5.32
N LYS A 145 13.59 12.35 4.15
CA LYS A 145 12.90 13.64 4.03
C LYS A 145 11.47 13.42 3.56
N LEU A 146 10.51 13.95 4.33
CA LEU A 146 9.10 13.98 3.97
C LEU A 146 8.68 15.44 3.70
N VAL A 147 8.63 15.79 2.43
CA VAL A 147 8.17 17.08 1.90
C VAL A 147 6.79 16.89 1.26
N PRO A 148 5.79 17.75 1.54
CA PRO A 148 4.46 17.64 0.92
C PRO A 148 4.44 17.95 -0.58
N GLN A 149 5.33 18.83 -1.03
CA GLN A 149 5.40 19.28 -2.43
C GLN A 149 5.98 18.21 -3.33
N ALA A 150 5.30 17.94 -4.45
CA ALA A 150 5.72 16.97 -5.45
C ALA A 150 6.94 17.44 -6.23
N SER A 151 6.98 18.73 -6.56
CA SER A 151 8.07 19.37 -7.29
C SER A 151 9.43 19.13 -6.64
N PHE A 152 9.47 19.09 -5.31
CA PHE A 152 10.68 18.72 -4.57
C PHE A 152 11.20 17.34 -4.99
N TYR A 153 10.35 16.32 -5.05
CA TYR A 153 10.77 14.96 -5.43
C TYR A 153 11.05 14.81 -6.93
N TYR A 154 10.45 15.65 -7.78
CA TYR A 154 10.82 15.71 -9.20
C TYR A 154 12.26 16.22 -9.38
N ALA A 155 12.66 17.21 -8.59
CA ALA A 155 14.03 17.73 -8.57
C ALA A 155 15.02 16.82 -7.83
N HIS A 156 14.53 16.03 -6.87
CA HIS A 156 15.34 15.16 -6.01
C HIS A 156 14.78 13.72 -6.00
N PRO A 157 14.89 12.97 -7.11
CA PRO A 157 14.33 11.62 -7.22
C PRO A 157 14.91 10.63 -6.19
N ASP A 158 16.15 10.82 -5.73
CA ASP A 158 16.77 9.97 -4.72
C ASP A 158 16.07 10.11 -3.34
N GLU A 159 15.47 11.27 -3.06
CA GLU A 159 14.75 11.50 -1.80
C GLU A 159 13.44 10.72 -1.76
N ILE A 160 12.69 10.65 -2.87
CA ILE A 160 11.49 9.80 -2.92
C ILE A 160 11.88 8.32 -2.92
N ALA A 161 13.03 7.96 -3.51
CA ALA A 161 13.57 6.61 -3.42
C ALA A 161 13.85 6.19 -1.97
N ASN A 162 14.37 7.10 -1.13
CA ASN A 162 14.55 6.86 0.31
C ASN A 162 13.22 6.54 1.00
N VAL A 163 12.16 7.28 0.67
CA VAL A 163 10.82 7.02 1.20
C VAL A 163 10.33 5.63 0.76
N TYR A 164 10.47 5.26 -0.51
CA TYR A 164 10.10 3.93 -0.98
C TYR A 164 10.91 2.82 -0.29
N ARG A 165 12.22 3.00 -0.09
CA ARG A 165 13.05 2.05 0.66
C ARG A 165 12.54 1.87 2.09
N ALA A 166 12.16 2.95 2.76
CA ALA A 166 11.58 2.88 4.09
C ALA A 166 10.26 2.11 4.11
N VAL A 167 9.36 2.36 3.15
CA VAL A 167 8.09 1.63 3.04
C VAL A 167 8.30 0.15 2.71
N ARG A 168 9.22 -0.18 1.81
CA ARG A 168 9.56 -1.60 1.54
C ARG A 168 10.24 -2.25 2.75
N GLY A 169 11.07 -1.51 3.48
CA GLY A 169 11.66 -1.97 4.74
C GLY A 169 10.61 -2.32 5.80
N TRP A 170 9.50 -1.56 5.84
CA TRP A 170 8.34 -1.88 6.68
C TRP A 170 7.71 -3.23 6.32
N SER A 171 7.57 -3.52 5.02
CA SER A 171 7.09 -4.82 4.53
C SER A 171 8.06 -5.96 4.88
N VAL A 172 9.38 -5.75 4.75
CA VAL A 172 10.39 -6.73 5.18
C VAL A 172 10.31 -7.01 6.69
N LEU A 173 10.17 -5.96 7.51
CA LEU A 173 9.97 -6.11 8.95
C LEU A 173 8.72 -6.95 9.25
N ALA A 174 7.62 -6.73 8.53
CA ALA A 174 6.41 -7.52 8.66
C ALA A 174 6.63 -9.02 8.38
N MET A 175 7.37 -9.31 7.32
CA MET A 175 7.76 -10.68 6.97
C MET A 175 8.66 -11.31 8.03
N MET A 176 9.57 -10.56 8.66
CA MET A 176 10.36 -11.05 9.79
C MET A 176 9.48 -11.36 11.00
N LEU A 177 8.49 -10.50 11.29
CA LEU A 177 7.57 -10.69 12.40
C LEU A 177 6.64 -11.90 12.19
N SER A 178 6.23 -12.19 10.96
CA SER A 178 5.36 -13.32 10.65
C SER A 178 6.03 -14.70 10.83
N ILE A 179 7.36 -14.76 10.82
CA ILE A 179 8.13 -16.00 11.04
C ILE A 179 7.92 -16.55 12.45
N PHE A 180 7.82 -15.70 13.48
CA PHE A 180 7.64 -16.16 14.86
C PHE A 180 6.34 -16.97 15.05
N PRO A 181 5.14 -16.42 14.76
CA PRO A 181 3.92 -17.19 14.91
C PRO A 181 3.89 -18.40 13.98
N LEU A 182 4.46 -18.34 12.77
CA LEU A 182 4.58 -19.49 11.89
C LEU A 182 5.40 -20.62 12.52
N PHE A 183 6.59 -20.30 13.07
CA PHE A 183 7.45 -21.26 13.73
C PHE A 183 6.78 -21.88 14.95
N TYR A 184 6.18 -21.06 15.82
CA TYR A 184 5.53 -21.59 17.03
C TYR A 184 4.27 -22.40 16.69
N LEU A 185 3.53 -22.03 15.65
CA LEU A 185 2.40 -22.78 15.14
C LEU A 185 2.85 -24.15 14.59
N GLY A 186 3.85 -24.17 13.70
CA GLY A 186 4.40 -25.41 13.15
C GLY A 186 4.99 -26.33 14.21
N ARG A 187 5.70 -25.74 15.19
CA ARG A 187 6.31 -26.50 16.29
C ARG A 187 5.25 -27.20 17.13
N ARG A 188 4.11 -26.55 17.29
CA ARG A 188 2.98 -27.04 18.05
C ARG A 188 2.19 -28.12 17.32
N LEU A 189 1.98 -27.97 16.01
CA LEU A 189 1.10 -28.84 15.24
C LEU A 189 1.80 -30.10 14.71
N VAL A 190 3.06 -29.98 14.29
CA VAL A 190 3.77 -31.04 13.56
C VAL A 190 5.05 -31.45 14.29
N GLY A 191 5.76 -30.49 14.84
CA GLY A 191 7.01 -30.72 15.57
C GLY A 191 8.09 -29.71 15.20
N HIS A 192 9.21 -29.77 15.92
CA HIS A 192 10.24 -28.74 15.88
C HIS A 192 10.94 -28.61 14.51
N GLN A 193 11.39 -29.73 13.94
CA GLN A 193 12.10 -29.76 12.66
C GLN A 193 11.23 -29.27 11.50
N ALA A 194 9.96 -29.72 11.45
CA ALA A 194 9.01 -29.26 10.44
C ALA A 194 8.78 -27.74 10.53
N ALA A 195 8.69 -27.20 11.74
CA ALA A 195 8.54 -25.77 11.97
C ALA A 195 9.74 -24.95 11.51
N PHE A 196 10.95 -25.46 11.79
CA PHE A 196 12.19 -24.84 11.37
C PHE A 196 12.27 -24.75 9.84
N TRP A 197 12.05 -25.87 9.14
CA TRP A 197 12.07 -25.89 7.68
C TRP A 197 10.95 -25.08 7.05
N ALA A 198 9.72 -25.15 7.58
CA ALA A 198 8.61 -24.33 7.10
C ALA A 198 8.91 -22.82 7.21
N SER A 199 9.55 -22.40 8.30
CA SER A 199 9.95 -21.00 8.50
C SER A 199 11.06 -20.57 7.53
N CYS A 200 12.05 -21.43 7.28
CA CYS A 200 13.11 -21.16 6.30
C CYS A 200 12.56 -21.10 4.88
N PHE A 201 11.67 -22.02 4.50
CA PHE A 201 11.02 -21.99 3.20
C PHE A 201 10.14 -20.75 3.04
N TYR A 202 9.34 -20.38 4.04
CA TYR A 202 8.60 -19.12 4.03
C TYR A 202 9.53 -17.90 3.83
N ALA A 203 10.66 -17.86 4.55
CA ALA A 203 11.64 -16.78 4.44
C ALA A 203 12.30 -16.66 3.05
N LEU A 204 12.46 -17.79 2.35
CA LEU A 204 13.13 -17.87 1.05
C LEU A 204 12.18 -17.97 -0.14
N THR A 205 10.87 -18.09 0.10
CA THR A 205 9.89 -18.30 -0.97
C THR A 205 9.83 -17.05 -1.86
N PRO A 206 10.04 -17.16 -3.19
CA PRO A 206 10.05 -16.01 -4.09
C PRO A 206 8.79 -15.14 -4.02
N ALA A 207 7.62 -15.74 -3.83
CA ALA A 207 6.37 -15.00 -3.67
C ALA A 207 6.35 -14.12 -2.41
N CYS A 208 6.85 -14.63 -1.28
CA CYS A 208 6.95 -13.87 -0.03
C CYS A 208 8.01 -12.77 -0.13
N LEU A 209 9.18 -13.08 -0.68
CA LEU A 209 10.24 -12.09 -0.89
C LEU A 209 9.81 -11.00 -1.87
N GLY A 210 9.16 -11.37 -2.97
CA GLY A 210 8.63 -10.43 -3.96
C GLY A 210 7.62 -9.48 -3.34
N THR A 211 6.66 -10.01 -2.57
CA THR A 211 5.65 -9.17 -1.89
C THR A 211 6.24 -8.33 -0.75
N ALA A 212 7.27 -8.82 -0.04
CA ALA A 212 7.98 -8.06 0.99
C ALA A 212 8.80 -6.88 0.42
N LYS A 213 9.24 -6.98 -0.83
CA LYS A 213 9.95 -5.90 -1.54
C LYS A 213 9.01 -4.89 -2.21
N LEU A 214 7.70 -5.03 -2.00
CA LEU A 214 6.70 -4.09 -2.48
C LEU A 214 6.11 -3.29 -1.31
N ALA A 215 5.76 -2.04 -1.58
CA ALA A 215 5.00 -1.17 -0.69
C ALA A 215 3.50 -1.58 -0.61
N LYS A 216 3.22 -2.86 -0.32
CA LYS A 216 1.86 -3.42 -0.27
C LYS A 216 1.58 -4.10 1.09
N PRO A 217 0.32 -4.14 1.54
CA PRO A 217 -0.03 -4.64 2.87
C PRO A 217 0.00 -6.17 3.01
N HIS A 218 0.34 -6.94 1.96
CA HIS A 218 0.16 -8.40 1.97
C HIS A 218 0.94 -9.11 3.06
N VAL A 219 2.23 -8.81 3.20
CA VAL A 219 3.09 -9.41 4.24
C VAL A 219 2.72 -8.92 5.65
N TRP A 220 2.21 -7.69 5.75
CA TRP A 220 1.65 -7.15 6.99
C TRP A 220 0.39 -7.93 7.41
N ALA A 221 -0.53 -8.15 6.48
CA ALA A 221 -1.72 -8.95 6.72
C ALA A 221 -1.36 -10.40 7.09
N ALA A 222 -0.36 -11.00 6.42
CA ALA A 222 0.13 -12.34 6.75
C ALA A 222 0.66 -12.43 8.19
N ALA A 223 1.42 -11.44 8.65
CA ALA A 223 1.93 -11.38 10.02
C ALA A 223 0.78 -11.36 11.05
N TRP A 224 -0.23 -10.53 10.82
CA TRP A 224 -1.42 -10.46 11.70
C TRP A 224 -2.24 -11.75 11.66
N MET A 225 -2.44 -12.33 10.48
CA MET A 225 -3.19 -13.57 10.30
C MET A 225 -2.52 -14.74 11.03
N LEU A 226 -1.22 -14.94 10.84
CA LEU A 226 -0.46 -16.00 11.52
C LEU A 226 -0.46 -15.80 13.04
N SER A 227 -0.27 -14.55 13.49
CA SER A 227 -0.35 -14.21 14.91
C SER A 227 -1.72 -14.53 15.49
N SER A 228 -2.80 -14.16 14.78
CA SER A 228 -4.17 -14.45 15.20
C SER A 228 -4.41 -15.96 15.32
N LEU A 229 -4.02 -16.75 14.32
CA LEU A 229 -4.15 -18.21 14.36
C LEU A 229 -3.40 -18.82 15.55
N TYR A 230 -2.16 -18.36 15.79
CA TYR A 230 -1.37 -18.80 16.92
C TYR A 230 -2.03 -18.48 18.26
N PHE A 231 -2.53 -17.25 18.45
CA PHE A 231 -3.19 -16.85 19.70
C PHE A 231 -4.55 -17.53 19.90
N CYS A 232 -5.31 -17.78 18.83
CA CYS A 232 -6.56 -18.55 18.90
C CYS A 232 -6.31 -19.98 19.44
N LEU A 233 -5.26 -20.65 18.96
CA LEU A 233 -4.89 -21.98 19.46
C LEU A 233 -4.41 -21.93 20.91
N ARG A 234 -3.56 -20.96 21.26
CA ARG A 234 -3.10 -20.72 22.64
C ARG A 234 -4.26 -20.47 23.60
N ALA A 235 -5.25 -19.69 23.20
CA ALA A 235 -6.41 -19.35 24.03
C ALA A 235 -7.31 -20.55 24.36
N ARG A 236 -7.34 -21.57 23.48
CA ARG A 236 -8.08 -22.80 23.77
C ARG A 236 -7.52 -23.54 24.99
N GLU A 237 -6.19 -23.53 25.12
CA GLU A 237 -5.43 -24.31 26.08
C GLU A 237 -5.11 -23.54 27.37
N GLU A 238 -4.86 -22.24 27.25
CA GLU A 238 -4.60 -21.35 28.37
C GLU A 238 -5.83 -20.44 28.59
N PRO A 239 -6.70 -20.72 29.58
CA PRO A 239 -7.92 -19.94 29.80
C PRO A 239 -7.68 -18.43 29.98
N ARG A 240 -6.52 -18.05 30.54
CA ARG A 240 -6.10 -16.65 30.71
C ARG A 240 -5.94 -15.87 29.41
N LEU A 241 -5.73 -16.54 28.27
CA LEU A 241 -5.59 -15.91 26.95
C LEU A 241 -6.93 -15.83 26.19
N ARG A 242 -8.00 -16.44 26.70
CA ARG A 242 -9.34 -16.38 26.10
C ARG A 242 -9.87 -14.95 25.93
N PRO A 243 -9.74 -14.03 26.90
CA PRO A 243 -10.20 -12.66 26.72
C PRO A 243 -9.51 -11.98 25.53
N LEU A 244 -8.23 -12.26 25.30
CA LEU A 244 -7.45 -11.68 24.20
C LEU A 244 -7.92 -12.20 22.83
N ALA A 245 -8.19 -13.51 22.73
CA ALA A 245 -8.73 -14.11 21.51
C ALA A 245 -10.16 -13.63 21.21
N LEU A 246 -11.00 -13.50 22.25
CA LEU A 246 -12.35 -12.94 22.12
C LEU A 246 -12.32 -11.47 21.71
N ALA A 247 -11.42 -10.66 22.29
CA ALA A 247 -11.23 -9.27 21.90
C ALA A 247 -10.78 -9.14 20.44
N ALA A 248 -9.89 -10.00 19.97
CA ALA A 248 -9.46 -10.03 18.56
C ALA A 248 -10.63 -10.41 17.62
N GLY A 249 -11.43 -11.41 17.99
CA GLY A 249 -12.63 -11.80 17.23
C GLY A 249 -13.69 -10.70 17.18
N GLU A 250 -13.94 -10.03 18.30
CA GLU A 250 -14.89 -8.92 18.41
C GLU A 250 -14.42 -7.68 17.66
N ALA A 251 -13.12 -7.36 17.71
CA ALA A 251 -12.53 -6.28 16.92
C ALA A 251 -12.70 -6.52 15.42
N ARG A 252 -12.48 -7.77 14.96
CA ARG A 252 -12.76 -8.17 13.58
C ARG A 252 -14.24 -8.00 13.23
N ARG A 253 -15.15 -8.52 14.07
CA ARG A 253 -16.60 -8.42 13.86
C ARG A 253 -17.06 -6.97 13.78
N ARG A 254 -16.56 -6.10 14.66
CA ARG A 254 -16.86 -4.66 14.63
C ARG A 254 -16.29 -3.97 13.40
N LEU A 255 -15.09 -4.34 12.94
CA LEU A 255 -14.52 -3.83 11.69
C LEU A 255 -15.36 -4.25 10.48
N GLU A 256 -15.84 -5.49 10.44
CA GLU A 256 -16.75 -5.97 9.41
C GLU A 256 -18.08 -5.19 9.47
N GLN A 257 -18.73 -5.12 10.64
CA GLN A 257 -20.00 -4.40 10.82
C GLN A 257 -19.91 -2.90 10.50
N THR A 258 -18.88 -2.20 10.99
CA THR A 258 -18.69 -0.77 10.71
C THR A 258 -18.22 -0.51 9.28
N GLY A 259 -17.47 -1.44 8.68
CA GLY A 259 -17.11 -1.43 7.27
C GLY A 259 -18.35 -1.53 6.39
N TYR A 260 -19.21 -2.52 6.63
CA TYR A 260 -20.48 -2.68 5.92
C TYR A 260 -21.42 -1.50 6.14
N ALA A 261 -21.59 -1.03 7.37
CA ALA A 261 -22.44 0.12 7.68
C ALA A 261 -21.94 1.42 7.04
N ARG A 262 -20.62 1.63 6.96
CA ARG A 262 -20.06 2.81 6.25
C ARG A 262 -20.18 2.68 4.74
N ILE A 263 -20.03 1.48 4.18
CA ILE A 263 -20.25 1.24 2.74
C ILE A 263 -21.73 1.50 2.41
N GLN A 264 -22.66 1.02 3.23
CA GLN A 264 -24.10 1.29 3.10
C GLN A 264 -24.43 2.78 3.25
N ALA A 265 -23.89 3.46 4.26
CA ALA A 265 -24.07 4.91 4.43
C ALA A 265 -23.44 5.73 3.29
N PHE A 266 -22.38 5.22 2.64
CA PHE A 266 -21.80 5.85 1.44
C PHE A 266 -22.63 5.57 0.19
N SER A 267 -23.24 4.39 0.06
CA SER A 267 -24.19 4.10 -1.03
C SER A 267 -25.48 4.90 -0.91
N GLU A 268 -25.88 5.27 0.31
CA GLU A 268 -27.03 6.14 0.60
C GLU A 268 -26.68 7.65 0.59
N SER A 269 -25.43 8.00 0.22
CA SER A 269 -24.96 9.39 0.21
C SER A 269 -25.69 10.26 -0.86
N PRO A 270 -25.58 11.60 -0.80
CA PRO A 270 -26.35 12.56 -1.61
C PRO A 270 -26.36 12.35 -3.13
N LEU A 271 -25.51 11.48 -3.67
CA LEU A 271 -25.53 11.06 -5.07
C LEU A 271 -26.87 10.40 -5.47
N GLN A 272 -27.49 9.61 -4.58
CA GLN A 272 -28.86 9.10 -4.82
C GLN A 272 -29.91 10.22 -4.76
N LYS A 273 -29.74 11.21 -3.87
CA LYS A 273 -30.63 12.38 -3.78
C LYS A 273 -30.51 13.34 -4.96
N MET A 274 -29.40 13.27 -5.72
CA MET A 274 -29.20 14.00 -6.98
C MET A 274 -29.73 13.25 -8.20
N GLY A 275 -30.45 12.14 -8.04
CA GLY A 275 -31.09 11.41 -9.14
C GLY A 275 -30.15 10.56 -9.98
N PHE A 276 -28.90 10.32 -9.53
CA PHE A 276 -28.02 9.37 -10.20
C PHE A 276 -28.41 7.95 -9.80
N SER A 277 -29.01 7.21 -10.73
CA SER A 277 -29.26 5.78 -10.57
C SER A 277 -27.93 5.03 -10.46
N ASP A 278 -27.85 4.13 -9.48
CA ASP A 278 -26.69 3.28 -9.26
C ASP A 278 -26.53 2.32 -10.46
N PRO A 279 -25.43 2.40 -11.23
CA PRO A 279 -25.24 1.56 -12.40
C PRO A 279 -25.02 0.08 -12.06
N PHE A 280 -24.90 -0.29 -10.78
CA PHE A 280 -24.71 -1.67 -10.35
C PHE A 280 -26.01 -2.40 -9.96
N THR A 281 -27.12 -1.69 -9.75
CA THR A 281 -28.41 -2.30 -9.36
C THR A 281 -29.35 -2.56 -10.53
N THR A 282 -29.10 -1.95 -11.70
CA THR A 282 -29.81 -2.29 -12.94
C THR A 282 -28.95 -3.23 -13.76
N GLY A 283 -29.22 -4.54 -13.65
CA GLY A 283 -28.50 -5.62 -14.32
C GLY A 283 -28.61 -5.66 -15.85
N ASN A 284 -28.60 -4.50 -16.52
CA ASN A 284 -28.56 -4.37 -17.96
C ASN A 284 -27.18 -3.85 -18.39
N PHE A 285 -26.17 -4.72 -18.32
CA PHE A 285 -25.03 -4.60 -19.22
C PHE A 285 -25.47 -5.18 -20.58
N PRO A 286 -25.59 -4.38 -21.64
CA PRO A 286 -25.76 -4.95 -22.98
C PRO A 286 -24.47 -5.72 -23.32
N LEU A 287 -24.56 -7.04 -23.32
CA LEU A 287 -23.49 -7.98 -23.66
C LEU A 287 -23.11 -7.98 -25.15
N GLU A 288 -23.58 -7.01 -25.94
CA GLU A 288 -23.39 -7.00 -27.40
C GLU A 288 -22.03 -6.45 -27.88
N ILE A 289 -21.15 -6.00 -27.00
CA ILE A 289 -19.87 -5.37 -27.42
C ILE A 289 -18.71 -6.38 -27.61
N TYR A 290 -18.94 -7.69 -27.40
CA TYR A 290 -17.92 -8.73 -27.64
C TYR A 290 -18.18 -9.63 -28.86
N ALA A 291 -19.09 -9.24 -29.76
CA ALA A 291 -19.29 -9.92 -31.03
C ALA A 291 -19.10 -8.96 -32.21
N ARG A 292 -17.83 -8.65 -32.52
CA ARG A 292 -17.33 -8.29 -33.86
C ARG A 292 -15.81 -8.32 -33.89
#